data_AF-A0A356QGD0-F1
#
_entry.id   AF-A0A356QGD0-F1
#
_cell.length_a   1.000
_cell.length_b   1.000
_cell.length_c   1.000
_cell.angle_alpha   90.00
_cell.angle_beta   90.00
_cell.angle_gamma   90.00
#
_symmetry.space_group_name_H-M   'P 1'
#
loop_
_entity.id
_entity.type
_entity.pdbx_description
1 polymer ?
#
loop_
_entity_poly.entity_id
_entity_poly.type
_entity_poly.pdbx_seq_one_letter_code
_entity_poly.pdbx_strand_id
1 'polypeptide(L)'
;HWVQLEGHITDEAIRALKVGITLKDGPTLPAKARRIAPPAIAERDPPIDPKRHPLTSWLELTISEGRNRQVRRMTAHVGFPTLRLIRAAIGPWQLGDLAPGEWRKETLHAPRPDNAKQPRAVPKKAKPKNAKPKSALPKGSDTNKARAAKAAPKRSAKSRGPKK
;
A
#
# COMPACT_ATOMS: atom_id res chain seq x y z
N HIS A 1 -1.94 -9.80 15.24
CA HIS A 1 -2.48 -10.89 14.39
C HIS A 1 -2.90 -12.04 15.28
N TRP A 2 -4.00 -12.72 14.96
CA TRP A 2 -4.33 -14.04 15.49
C TRP A 2 -4.04 -15.08 14.43
N VAL A 3 -3.37 -16.15 14.84
CA VAL A 3 -2.83 -17.16 13.93
C VAL A 3 -3.23 -18.53 14.44
N GLN A 4 -3.95 -19.27 13.62
CA GLN A 4 -4.20 -20.69 13.86
C GLN A 4 -3.08 -21.49 13.20
N LEU A 5 -2.41 -22.30 14.01
CA LEU A 5 -1.24 -23.07 13.65
C LEU A 5 -1.57 -24.56 13.63
N GLU A 6 -0.88 -25.29 12.78
CA GLU A 6 -0.83 -26.74 12.87
C GLU A 6 -0.02 -27.17 14.10
N GLY A 7 -0.50 -28.18 14.82
CA GLY A 7 0.11 -28.67 16.04
C GLY A 7 -0.09 -27.77 17.26
N HIS A 8 0.58 -28.11 18.35
CA HIS A 8 0.56 -27.35 19.61
C HIS A 8 1.88 -26.61 19.80
N ILE A 9 1.87 -25.29 19.56
CA ILE A 9 3.08 -24.47 19.60
C ILE A 9 3.77 -24.52 20.96
N THR A 10 5.07 -24.79 21.00
CA THR A 10 5.84 -24.90 22.25
C THR A 10 6.29 -23.55 22.79
N ASP A 11 6.69 -23.53 24.07
CA ASP A 11 7.19 -22.30 24.71
C ASP A 11 8.57 -21.90 24.15
N GLU A 12 9.38 -22.86 23.71
CA GLU A 12 10.64 -22.63 22.98
C GLU A 12 10.38 -21.89 21.67
N ALA A 13 9.40 -22.34 20.89
CA ALA A 13 9.03 -21.68 19.63
C ALA A 13 8.51 -20.26 19.87
N ILE A 14 7.67 -20.06 20.90
CA ILE A 14 7.20 -18.73 21.30
C ILE A 14 8.39 -17.84 21.70
N ARG A 15 9.34 -18.36 22.48
CA ARG A 15 10.56 -17.64 22.87
C ARG A 15 11.40 -17.24 21.66
N ALA A 16 11.62 -18.15 20.70
CA ALA A 16 12.35 -17.85 19.47
C ALA A 16 11.67 -16.73 18.67
N LEU A 17 10.35 -16.78 18.51
CA LEU A 17 9.59 -15.71 17.83
C LEU A 17 9.70 -14.36 18.57
N LYS A 18 9.76 -14.37 19.91
CA LYS A 18 9.93 -13.14 20.70
C LYS A 18 11.29 -12.49 20.50
N VAL A 19 12.35 -13.30 20.48
CA VAL A 19 13.73 -12.82 20.28
C VAL A 19 13.94 -12.35 18.84
N GLY A 20 13.31 -13.02 17.88
CA GLY A 20 13.54 -12.83 16.46
C GLY A 20 14.29 -14.03 15.88
N ILE A 21 14.00 -14.33 14.62
CA ILE A 21 14.54 -15.49 13.89
C ILE A 21 15.11 -15.06 12.54
N THR A 22 16.02 -15.86 12.00
CA THR A 22 16.63 -15.56 10.69
C THR A 22 15.85 -16.25 9.58
N LEU A 23 15.14 -15.45 8.78
CA LEU A 23 14.48 -15.90 7.56
C LEU A 23 15.43 -15.76 6.36
N LYS A 24 15.02 -16.28 5.20
CA LYS A 24 15.80 -16.23 3.95
C LYS A 24 16.20 -14.81 3.52
N ASP A 25 15.38 -13.82 3.83
CA ASP A 25 15.57 -12.40 3.53
C ASP A 25 16.17 -11.63 4.71
N GLY A 26 16.77 -12.32 5.69
CA GLY A 26 17.45 -11.74 6.85
C GLY A 26 16.69 -11.91 8.18
N PRO A 27 17.28 -11.42 9.29
CA PRO A 27 16.69 -11.50 10.63
C PRO A 27 15.36 -10.76 10.71
N THR A 28 14.44 -11.26 11.53
CA THR A 28 13.23 -10.53 11.92
C THR A 28 13.52 -9.67 13.13
N LEU A 29 12.77 -8.58 13.29
CA LEU A 29 12.73 -7.85 14.54
C LEU A 29 12.08 -8.70 15.64
N PRO A 30 12.38 -8.41 16.92
CA PRO A 30 11.66 -8.98 18.05
C PRO A 30 10.15 -8.78 17.89
N ALA A 31 9.37 -9.81 18.20
CA ALA A 31 7.90 -9.78 18.13
C ALA A 31 7.27 -10.01 19.50
N LYS A 32 6.01 -9.60 19.68
CA LYS A 32 5.22 -10.06 20.83
C LYS A 32 4.46 -11.30 20.41
N ALA A 33 4.71 -12.42 21.09
CA ALA A 33 4.05 -13.69 20.83
C ALA A 33 3.47 -14.26 22.13
N ARG A 34 2.21 -14.70 22.12
CA ARG A 34 1.62 -15.48 23.23
C ARG A 34 0.62 -16.50 22.72
N ARG A 35 0.61 -17.69 23.32
CA ARG A 35 -0.46 -18.66 23.08
C ARG A 35 -1.78 -18.10 23.62
N ILE A 36 -2.86 -18.32 22.90
CA ILE A 36 -4.21 -17.89 23.30
C ILE A 36 -5.19 -19.06 23.13
N ALA A 37 -6.33 -18.98 23.81
CA ALA A 37 -7.48 -19.81 23.49
C ALA A 37 -8.03 -19.44 22.09
N PRO A 38 -8.82 -20.32 21.44
CA PRO A 38 -9.52 -19.96 20.21
C PRO A 38 -10.30 -18.64 20.39
N PRO A 39 -10.02 -17.61 19.57
CA PRO A 39 -10.71 -16.33 19.70
C PRO A 39 -12.16 -16.47 19.20
N ALA A 40 -13.05 -15.61 19.71
CA ALA A 40 -14.41 -15.49 19.17
C ALA A 40 -14.37 -14.77 17.81
N ILE A 41 -14.41 -15.54 16.74
CA ILE A 41 -14.34 -15.04 15.35
C ILE A 41 -15.33 -15.82 14.49
N ALA A 42 -15.76 -15.22 13.38
CA ALA A 42 -16.56 -15.91 12.39
C ALA A 42 -15.88 -17.21 11.92
N GLU A 43 -16.69 -18.21 11.58
CA GLU A 43 -16.18 -19.46 11.02
C GLU A 43 -15.53 -19.24 9.65
N ARG A 44 -14.65 -20.17 9.25
CA ARG A 44 -13.98 -20.10 7.96
C ARG A 44 -14.73 -20.98 6.97
N ASP A 45 -14.96 -20.45 5.77
CA ASP A 45 -15.39 -21.22 4.60
C ASP A 45 -14.30 -21.21 3.51
N PRO A 46 -13.79 -22.37 3.06
CA PRO A 46 -14.03 -23.70 3.61
C PRO A 46 -13.37 -23.88 5.00
N PRO A 47 -13.85 -24.81 5.84
CA PRO A 47 -13.22 -25.10 7.12
C PRO A 47 -11.80 -25.67 6.93
N ILE A 48 -11.02 -25.68 8.01
CA ILE A 48 -9.76 -26.41 8.04
C ILE A 48 -10.09 -27.90 8.13
N ASP A 49 -9.44 -28.72 7.30
CA ASP A 49 -9.65 -30.17 7.29
C ASP A 49 -9.12 -30.80 8.60
N PRO A 50 -9.99 -31.31 9.48
CA PRO A 50 -9.58 -31.89 10.76
C PRO A 50 -8.87 -33.23 10.57
N LYS A 51 -9.04 -33.92 9.43
CA LYS A 51 -8.31 -35.18 9.15
C LYS A 51 -6.86 -34.90 8.83
N ARG A 52 -6.58 -33.81 8.11
CA ARG A 52 -5.20 -33.39 7.79
C ARG A 52 -4.52 -32.70 8.97
N HIS A 53 -5.27 -31.94 9.75
CA HIS A 53 -4.74 -31.16 10.87
C HIS A 53 -5.51 -31.49 12.16
N PRO A 54 -5.31 -32.68 12.74
CA PRO A 54 -6.05 -33.14 13.91
C PRO A 54 -5.75 -32.33 15.17
N LEU A 55 -4.57 -31.70 15.22
CA LEU A 55 -4.15 -30.84 16.32
C LEU A 55 -3.87 -29.44 15.80
N THR A 56 -4.48 -28.43 16.42
CA THR A 56 -4.22 -27.02 16.12
C THR A 56 -4.11 -26.20 17.40
N SER A 57 -3.41 -25.08 17.32
CA SER A 57 -3.28 -24.13 18.42
C SER A 57 -3.38 -22.70 17.91
N TRP A 58 -3.68 -21.77 18.82
CA TRP A 58 -3.79 -20.35 18.51
C TRP A 58 -2.65 -19.54 19.12
N LEU A 59 -2.14 -18.63 18.31
CA LEU A 59 -1.08 -17.69 18.66
C LEU A 59 -1.55 -16.27 18.39
N GLU A 60 -1.42 -15.39 19.38
CA GLU A 60 -1.40 -13.95 19.12
C GLU A 60 0.04 -13.52 18.81
N LEU A 61 0.22 -12.91 17.64
CA LEU A 61 1.50 -12.39 17.18
C LEU A 61 1.38 -10.92 16.76
N THR A 62 2.20 -10.06 17.38
CA THR A 62 2.33 -8.64 17.03
C THR A 62 3.73 -8.38 16.51
N ILE A 63 3.79 -7.82 15.29
CA ILE A 63 5.03 -7.46 14.59
C ILE A 63 4.98 -5.97 14.24
N SER A 64 6.15 -5.32 14.20
CA SER A 64 6.33 -3.92 13.80
C SER A 64 6.82 -3.77 12.34
N GLU A 65 7.02 -4.89 11.65
CA GLU A 65 7.44 -4.98 10.25
C GLU A 65 6.34 -5.60 9.38
N GLY A 66 6.45 -5.42 8.07
CA GLY A 66 5.44 -5.82 7.09
C GLY A 66 6.00 -6.62 5.92
N ARG A 67 7.01 -7.46 6.12
CA ARG A 67 7.67 -8.21 5.03
C ARG A 67 6.71 -9.23 4.40
N ASN A 68 6.98 -9.59 3.14
CA ASN A 68 6.14 -10.51 2.39
C ASN A 68 5.93 -11.84 3.14
N ARG A 69 4.66 -12.19 3.42
CA ARG A 69 4.23 -13.41 4.12
C ARG A 69 4.98 -13.65 5.43
N GLN A 70 5.43 -12.59 6.10
CA GLN A 70 6.32 -12.68 7.25
C GLN A 70 5.79 -13.62 8.34
N VAL A 71 4.56 -13.40 8.82
CA VAL A 71 3.95 -14.25 9.86
C VAL A 71 3.98 -15.73 9.48
N ARG A 72 3.57 -16.06 8.24
CA ARG A 72 3.53 -17.45 7.75
C ARG A 72 4.92 -18.08 7.68
N ARG A 73 5.93 -17.30 7.26
CA ARG A 73 7.32 -17.76 7.19
C ARG A 73 7.92 -17.93 8.57
N MET A 74 7.60 -17.03 9.50
CA MET A 74 8.07 -17.11 10.88
C MET A 74 7.55 -18.35 11.59
N THR A 75 6.24 -18.62 11.52
CA THR A 75 5.66 -19.76 12.24
C THR A 75 6.11 -21.09 11.61
N ALA A 76 6.19 -21.17 10.27
CA ALA A 76 6.72 -22.35 9.59
C ALA A 76 8.20 -22.61 9.92
N HIS A 77 9.01 -21.56 10.07
CA HIS A 77 10.42 -21.68 10.44
C HIS A 77 10.62 -22.29 11.83
N VAL A 78 9.74 -22.00 12.78
CA VAL A 78 9.75 -22.63 14.11
C VAL A 78 8.99 -23.96 14.19
N GLY A 79 8.58 -24.52 13.04
CA GLY A 79 7.96 -25.84 12.95
C GLY A 79 6.43 -25.88 13.05
N PHE A 80 5.75 -24.72 13.08
CA PHE A 80 4.29 -24.63 13.23
C PHE A 80 3.66 -23.86 12.05
N PRO A 81 3.39 -24.51 10.91
CA PRO A 81 2.79 -23.86 9.75
C PRO A 81 1.47 -23.15 10.05
N THR A 82 1.25 -21.98 9.44
CA THR A 82 0.02 -21.21 9.60
C THR A 82 -1.11 -21.78 8.74
N LEU A 83 -2.21 -22.19 9.37
CA LEU A 83 -3.45 -22.64 8.72
C LEU A 83 -4.41 -21.48 8.47
N ARG A 84 -4.61 -20.62 9.48
CA ARG A 84 -5.48 -19.43 9.40
C ARG A 84 -4.74 -18.20 9.93
N LEU A 85 -4.87 -17.07 9.24
CA LEU A 85 -4.23 -15.81 9.64
C LEU A 85 -5.27 -14.70 9.61
N ILE A 86 -5.43 -14.02 10.74
CA ILE A 86 -6.38 -12.91 10.90
C ILE A 86 -5.63 -11.72 11.46
N ARG A 87 -5.76 -10.58 10.78
CA ARG A 87 -5.20 -9.33 11.26
C ARG A 87 -6.22 -8.61 12.13
N ALA A 88 -6.23 -8.97 13.41
CA ALA A 88 -7.15 -8.42 14.39
C ALA A 88 -6.91 -6.94 14.74
N ALA A 89 -5.71 -6.40 14.50
CA ALA A 89 -5.38 -5.01 14.78
C ALA A 89 -4.25 -4.47 13.87
N ILE A 90 -4.24 -3.15 13.66
CA ILE A 90 -3.20 -2.38 12.97
C ILE A 90 -3.05 -1.02 13.67
N GLY A 91 -1.94 -0.79 14.36
CA GLY A 91 -1.78 0.45 15.14
C GLY A 91 -2.93 0.61 16.14
N PRO A 92 -3.64 1.75 16.17
CA PRO A 92 -4.77 1.96 17.07
C PRO A 92 -6.06 1.24 16.62
N TRP A 93 -6.09 0.71 15.39
CA TRP A 93 -7.27 0.09 14.80
C TRP A 93 -7.41 -1.35 15.25
N GLN A 94 -8.59 -1.72 15.73
CA GLN A 94 -8.95 -3.09 16.07
C GLN A 94 -10.15 -3.54 15.24
N LEU A 95 -10.23 -4.83 14.94
CA LEU A 95 -11.32 -5.42 14.17
C LEU A 95 -12.67 -5.24 14.89
N GLY A 96 -12.68 -5.38 16.23
CA GLY A 96 -13.90 -5.31 17.03
C GLY A 96 -14.93 -6.34 16.56
N ASP A 97 -16.18 -5.90 16.44
CA ASP A 97 -17.32 -6.75 16.09
C ASP A 97 -17.62 -6.82 14.58
N LEU A 98 -16.71 -6.31 13.73
CA LEU A 98 -16.91 -6.35 12.27
C LEU A 98 -16.86 -7.78 11.74
N ALA A 99 -17.92 -8.20 11.05
CA ALA A 99 -17.96 -9.50 10.40
C ALA A 99 -17.11 -9.52 9.12
N PRO A 100 -16.73 -10.71 8.62
CA PRO A 100 -16.02 -10.82 7.35
C PRO A 100 -16.79 -10.14 6.20
N GLY A 101 -16.11 -9.24 5.47
CA GLY A 101 -16.71 -8.50 4.36
C GLY A 101 -17.39 -7.18 4.76
N GLU A 102 -17.61 -6.96 6.05
CA GLU A 102 -18.15 -5.70 6.56
C GLU A 102 -17.07 -4.61 6.65
N TRP A 103 -17.54 -3.38 6.68
CA TRP A 103 -16.72 -2.20 6.90
C TRP A 103 -17.49 -1.17 7.74
N ARG A 104 -16.74 -0.32 8.44
CA ARG A 104 -17.28 0.86 9.13
C ARG A 104 -16.51 2.11 8.71
N LYS A 105 -17.19 3.25 8.73
CA LYS A 105 -16.55 4.57 8.57
C LYS A 105 -16.14 5.08 9.93
N GLU A 106 -14.94 5.65 10.01
CA GLU A 106 -14.44 6.36 11.18
C GLU A 106 -14.05 7.79 10.79
N THR A 107 -14.38 8.77 11.63
CA THR A 107 -13.97 10.16 11.41
C THR A 107 -12.68 10.46 12.16
N LEU A 108 -11.58 10.59 11.42
CA LEU A 108 -10.28 10.89 12.02
C LEU A 108 -10.15 12.39 12.28
N HIS A 109 -9.89 12.75 13.54
CA HIS A 109 -9.48 14.10 13.90
C HIS A 109 -7.95 14.12 13.84
N ALA A 110 -7.40 14.38 12.65
CA ALA A 110 -5.96 14.51 12.51
C ALA A 110 -5.49 15.73 13.31
N PRO A 111 -4.44 15.62 14.14
CA PRO A 111 -3.84 16.79 14.76
C PRO A 111 -3.39 17.75 13.65
N ARG A 112 -3.72 19.04 13.80
CA ARG A 112 -3.21 20.07 12.89
C ARG A 112 -1.69 20.01 12.96
N PRO A 113 -0.97 19.86 11.84
CA PRO A 113 0.49 19.89 11.90
C PRO A 113 0.90 21.26 12.46
N ASP A 114 1.70 21.26 13.54
CA ASP A 114 2.19 22.47 14.21
C ASP A 114 2.97 23.42 13.28
N ASN A 115 3.27 22.98 12.06
CA ASN A 115 4.10 23.70 11.10
C ASN A 115 3.44 23.80 9.72
N ALA A 116 2.17 24.22 9.66
CA ALA A 116 1.65 24.82 8.44
C ALA A 116 2.25 26.23 8.29
N LYS A 117 3.51 26.34 7.83
CA LYS A 117 4.04 27.62 7.34
C LYS A 117 3.06 28.16 6.30
N GLN A 118 2.43 29.29 6.62
CA GLN A 118 1.62 30.03 5.67
C GLN A 118 2.44 30.24 4.39
N PRO A 119 1.85 30.05 3.18
CA PRO A 119 2.58 30.36 1.95
C PRO A 119 3.00 31.82 2.02
N ARG A 120 4.32 32.07 2.01
CA ARG A 120 4.87 33.42 1.97
C ARG A 120 4.23 34.14 0.78
N ALA A 121 3.61 35.28 1.03
CA ALA A 121 3.05 36.13 -0.01
C ALA A 121 4.12 36.38 -1.07
N VAL A 122 3.80 36.06 -2.32
CA VAL A 122 4.67 36.33 -3.47
C VAL A 122 4.83 37.86 -3.55
N PRO A 123 6.06 38.41 -3.57
CA PRO A 123 6.23 39.85 -3.67
C PRO A 123 5.71 40.30 -5.03
N LYS A 124 4.71 41.19 -5.04
CA LYS A 124 4.21 41.82 -6.27
C LYS A 124 5.36 42.62 -6.89
N LYS A 125 5.78 42.26 -8.11
CA LYS A 125 6.77 43.04 -8.89
C LYS A 125 6.31 44.50 -8.99
N ALA A 126 7.17 45.42 -8.58
CA ALA A 126 6.94 46.85 -8.71
C ALA A 126 6.87 47.26 -10.19
N LYS A 127 5.86 48.06 -10.53
CA LYS A 127 5.66 48.65 -11.86
C LYS A 127 6.74 49.72 -12.12
N PRO A 128 7.47 49.71 -13.26
CA PRO A 128 8.45 50.76 -13.53
C PRO A 128 7.73 52.08 -13.82
N LYS A 129 8.30 53.15 -13.26
CA LYS A 129 7.79 54.53 -13.35
C LYS A 129 8.52 55.25 -14.48
N ASN A 130 7.75 55.79 -15.43
CA ASN A 130 8.05 56.86 -16.39
C ASN A 130 9.48 57.03 -16.96
N ALA A 131 9.59 56.88 -18.29
CA ALA A 131 10.45 57.73 -19.12
C ALA A 131 9.60 58.36 -20.24
N LYS A 132 9.67 59.70 -20.35
CA LYS A 132 8.93 60.56 -21.30
C LYS A 132 9.52 60.48 -22.73
N PRO A 133 8.79 60.97 -23.75
CA PRO A 133 8.84 60.47 -25.13
C PRO A 133 9.86 61.18 -26.02
N LYS A 134 10.20 60.55 -27.16
CA LYS A 134 10.76 61.25 -28.33
C LYS A 134 9.93 60.95 -29.58
N SER A 135 9.55 62.05 -30.23
CA SER A 135 9.02 62.29 -31.58
C SER A 135 9.72 61.48 -32.68
N ALA A 136 9.23 61.22 -33.89
CA ALA A 136 8.17 61.82 -34.71
C ALA A 136 7.73 60.84 -35.83
N LEU A 137 6.45 60.96 -36.23
CA LEU A 137 5.78 60.78 -37.53
C LEU A 137 5.84 59.47 -38.37
N PRO A 138 4.78 59.20 -39.17
CA PRO A 138 4.42 57.87 -39.68
C PRO A 138 4.63 57.70 -41.19
N LYS A 139 4.79 56.47 -41.65
CA LYS A 139 4.46 56.00 -43.02
C LYS A 139 4.12 54.51 -42.90
N GLY A 140 2.87 54.09 -43.14
CA GLY A 140 2.31 53.78 -44.46
C GLY A 140 2.04 52.27 -44.46
N SER A 141 0.77 51.84 -44.57
CA SER A 141 0.20 51.17 -45.76
C SER A 141 0.98 49.90 -46.15
N ASP A 142 0.42 48.73 -46.40
CA ASP A 142 -0.94 48.25 -46.55
C ASP A 142 -0.79 46.76 -46.89
N THR A 143 -1.90 46.04 -46.89
CA THR A 143 -2.15 44.85 -47.73
C THR A 143 -1.36 43.54 -47.52
N ASN A 144 -2.05 42.60 -46.88
CA ASN A 144 -2.71 41.45 -47.54
C ASN A 144 -1.85 40.48 -48.39
N LYS A 145 -2.06 39.18 -48.13
CA LYS A 145 -2.77 38.24 -49.04
C LYS A 145 -2.04 36.90 -49.27
N ALA A 146 -2.78 35.81 -48.96
CA ALA A 146 -2.86 34.54 -49.69
C ALA A 146 -1.60 33.65 -49.76
N ARG A 147 -1.68 32.32 -49.95
CA ARG A 147 -2.78 31.41 -50.31
C ARG A 147 -2.33 29.97 -50.02
N ALA A 148 -3.32 29.12 -49.75
CA ALA A 148 -3.56 27.76 -50.28
C ALA A 148 -2.41 26.73 -50.28
N ALA A 149 -2.47 25.59 -49.58
CA ALA A 149 -3.47 24.51 -49.54
C ALA A 149 -3.22 23.36 -50.53
N LYS A 150 -3.52 22.15 -50.00
CA LYS A 150 -3.81 20.85 -50.65
C LYS A 150 -2.60 20.05 -51.14
N ALA A 151 -2.61 18.71 -51.12
CA ALA A 151 -3.42 17.68 -50.48
C ALA A 151 -2.71 16.33 -50.74
N ALA A 152 -3.05 15.31 -49.95
CA ALA A 152 -2.64 13.90 -50.08
C ALA A 152 -3.04 13.25 -51.43
N PRO A 153 -2.64 12.00 -51.73
CA PRO A 153 -3.45 10.86 -51.25
C PRO A 153 -2.67 9.54 -50.93
N LYS A 154 -3.47 8.53 -50.59
CA LYS A 154 -3.22 7.27 -49.88
C LYS A 154 -2.87 6.05 -50.76
N ARG A 155 -2.43 4.96 -50.07
CA ARG A 155 -2.62 3.50 -50.32
C ARG A 155 -1.73 2.90 -51.45
N SER A 156 -1.21 1.66 -51.39
CA SER A 156 -1.76 0.39 -50.88
C SER A 156 -0.71 -0.75 -50.78
N ALA A 157 -1.04 -1.75 -49.92
CA ALA A 157 -1.01 -3.21 -50.14
C ALA A 157 0.26 -4.09 -50.03
N LYS A 158 -0.07 -5.37 -49.74
CA LYS A 158 0.67 -6.66 -49.83
C LYS A 158 1.68 -7.02 -48.73
N SER A 159 1.86 -8.28 -48.32
CA SER A 159 1.10 -9.55 -48.40
C SER A 159 1.85 -10.65 -47.63
N ARG A 160 1.11 -11.53 -46.93
CA ARG A 160 1.30 -12.99 -46.69
C ARG A 160 2.72 -13.62 -46.53
N GLY A 161 2.97 -14.11 -45.30
CA GLY A 161 3.35 -15.51 -44.93
C GLY A 161 4.80 -16.00 -45.09
N PRO A 162 5.16 -17.21 -44.61
CA PRO A 162 4.46 -18.12 -43.70
C PRO A 162 5.27 -18.58 -42.46
N LYS A 163 4.61 -19.41 -41.64
CA LYS A 163 5.04 -20.04 -40.38
C LYS A 163 6.21 -21.03 -40.53
N LYS A 164 7.00 -21.16 -39.45
CA LYS A 164 7.56 -22.41 -38.94
C LYS A 164 7.19 -22.51 -37.45
#